data_AF-A0A859FE62-F1
#
_entry.id   AF-A0A859FE62-F1
#
_cell.length_a   1.000
_cell.length_b   1.000
_cell.length_c   1.000
_cell.angle_alpha   90.00
_cell.angle_beta   90.00
_cell.angle_gamma   90.00
#
_symmetry.space_group_name_H-M   'P 1'
#
loop_
_entity.id
_entity.type
_entity.pdbx_description
1 polymer ?
#
loop_
_entity_poly.entity_id
_entity_poly.type
_entity_poly.pdbx_seq_one_letter_code
_entity_poly.pdbx_strand_id
1 'polypeptide(L)'
;MIVKDLVESKQLLAGETEEHVYIVYERYENVDCQYRDKQFEELECDPEERIQILMGSSDSSLVVKETLEIGKDHPSLESALDFIKTSKPDLFN
;
A
#
# COMPACT_ATOMS: atom_id res chain seq x y z
N MET A 1 0.95 -7.46 -20.37
CA MET A 1 1.69 -7.75 -19.13
C MET A 1 1.57 -6.50 -18.33
N ILE A 2 0.96 -6.57 -17.14
CA ILE A 2 0.82 -5.37 -16.32
C ILE A 2 2.11 -5.18 -15.54
N VAL A 3 2.77 -4.07 -15.77
CA VAL A 3 3.89 -3.57 -14.97
C VAL A 3 3.30 -2.62 -13.93
N LYS A 4 3.70 -2.79 -12.68
CA LYS A 4 3.33 -1.90 -11.57
C LYS A 4 4.56 -1.17 -11.09
N ASP A 5 4.63 0.11 -11.34
CA ASP A 5 5.76 0.94 -10.93
C ASP A 5 5.44 1.62 -9.61
N LEU A 6 6.20 1.31 -8.56
CA LEU A 6 6.10 1.98 -7.26
C LEU A 6 6.64 3.41 -7.39
N VAL A 7 5.74 4.39 -7.44
CA VAL A 7 6.08 5.80 -7.63
C VAL A 7 6.15 6.57 -6.32
N GLU A 8 5.44 6.11 -5.29
CA GLU A 8 5.48 6.72 -3.96
C GLU A 8 5.40 5.64 -2.87
N SER A 9 6.26 5.76 -1.86
CA SER A 9 6.22 4.94 -0.65
C SER A 9 6.54 5.81 0.56
N LYS A 10 5.69 5.75 1.59
CA LYS A 10 5.86 6.56 2.80
C LYS A 10 5.35 5.83 4.03
N GLN A 11 6.13 5.89 5.11
CA GLN A 11 5.62 5.49 6.43
C GLN A 11 4.67 6.56 6.98
N LEU A 12 3.48 6.14 7.35
CA LEU A 12 2.45 6.95 7.99
C LEU A 12 2.44 6.73 9.49
N LEU A 13 1.98 7.73 10.23
CA LEU A 13 1.79 7.67 11.70
C LEU A 13 3.08 7.30 12.46
N ALA A 14 4.24 7.62 11.88
CA ALA A 14 5.53 7.38 12.51
C ALA A 14 5.61 8.12 13.85
N GLY A 15 5.81 7.38 14.93
CA GLY A 15 5.83 7.90 16.30
C GLY A 15 4.51 7.82 17.05
N GLU A 16 3.38 7.53 16.37
CA GLU A 16 2.10 7.19 17.02
C GLU A 16 1.96 5.67 17.20
N THR A 17 2.57 4.87 16.32
CA THR A 17 2.47 3.41 16.34
C THR A 17 3.42 2.76 17.35
N GLU A 18 3.03 1.58 17.86
CA GLU A 18 3.87 0.75 18.73
C GLU A 18 5.22 0.39 18.09
N GLU A 19 6.17 -0.02 18.93
CA GLU A 19 7.46 -0.55 18.45
C GLU A 19 7.22 -1.76 17.53
N HIS A 20 7.98 -1.82 16.44
CA HIS A 20 7.85 -2.85 15.39
C HIS A 20 6.54 -2.84 14.60
N VAL A 21 5.68 -1.82 14.73
CA VAL A 21 4.52 -1.63 13.85
C VAL A 21 4.83 -0.54 12.81
N TYR A 22 4.60 -0.85 11.54
CA TYR A 22 4.81 0.07 10.42
C TYR A 22 3.56 0.13 9.56
N ILE A 23 3.00 1.33 9.42
CA ILE A 23 1.91 1.59 8.49
C ILE A 23 2.52 2.28 7.28
N VAL A 24 2.49 1.63 6.12
CA VAL A 24 3.16 2.11 4.91
C VAL A 24 2.11 2.38 3.84
N TYR A 25 2.12 3.59 3.30
CA TYR A 25 1.37 3.94 2.10
C TYR A 25 2.23 3.72 0.87
N GLU A 26 1.63 3.13 -0.17
CA GLU A 26 2.25 2.93 -1.46
C GLU A 26 1.31 3.35 -2.59
N ARG A 27 1.88 3.99 -3.61
CA ARG A 27 1.19 4.31 -4.86
C ARG A 27 1.93 3.69 -6.04
N TYR A 28 1.17 3.03 -6.89
CA TYR A 28 1.63 2.40 -8.11
C TYR A 28 1.02 3.06 -9.34
N GLU A 29 1.83 3.30 -10.35
CA GLU A 29 1.37 3.55 -11.70
C GLU A 29 1.36 2.23 -12.47
N ASN A 30 0.28 1.96 -13.19
CA ASN A 30 0.08 0.69 -13.87
C ASN A 30 0.15 0.90 -15.39
N VAL A 31 0.95 0.07 -16.06
CA VAL A 31 1.07 0.07 -17.52
C VAL A 31 0.81 -1.34 -18.04
N ASP A 32 -0.14 -1.50 -18.95
CA ASP A 32 -0.31 -2.76 -19.68
C ASP A 32 0.55 -2.76 -20.95
N CYS A 33 1.64 -3.51 -20.90
CA CYS A 33 2.52 -3.74 -22.04
C CYS A 33 2.00 -4.91 -22.88
N GLN A 34 1.58 -4.64 -24.10
CA GLN A 34 1.13 -5.66 -25.05
C GLN A 34 2.10 -5.78 -26.22
N TYR A 35 2.32 -7.00 -26.70
CA TYR A 35 3.06 -7.25 -27.93
C TYR A 35 2.09 -7.68 -29.02
N ARG A 36 1.93 -6.83 -30.05
CA ARG A 36 1.05 -7.09 -31.21
C ARG A 36 1.78 -6.72 -32.49
N ASP A 37 1.64 -7.53 -33.53
CA ASP A 37 2.15 -7.25 -34.88
C ASP A 37 3.64 -6.81 -34.96
N LYS A 38 4.48 -7.42 -34.12
CA LYS A 38 5.92 -7.11 -33.98
C LYS A 38 6.24 -5.74 -33.35
N GLN A 39 5.27 -5.12 -32.71
CA GLN A 39 5.41 -3.86 -31.98
C GLN A 39 5.00 -4.03 -30.52
N PHE A 40 5.54 -3.17 -29.66
CA PHE A 40 5.14 -3.04 -28.26
C PHE A 40 4.21 -1.84 -28.15
N GLU A 41 3.06 -2.05 -27.51
CA GLU A 41 2.11 -1.01 -27.14
C GLU A 41 2.05 -0.93 -25.61
N GLU A 42 2.03 0.29 -25.09
CA GLU A 42 1.89 0.58 -23.67
C GLU A 42 0.57 1.31 -23.47
N LEU A 43 -0.27 0.78 -22.59
CA LEU A 43 -1.55 1.38 -22.23
C LEU A 43 -1.51 1.78 -20.76
N GLU A 44 -1.58 3.08 -20.50
CA GLU A 44 -1.75 3.61 -19.15
C GLU A 44 -3.05 3.08 -18.55
N CYS A 45 -2.94 2.54 -17.35
CA CYS A 45 -4.04 2.00 -16.56
C CYS A 45 -4.24 2.86 -15.31
N ASP A 46 -5.40 2.71 -14.65
CA ASP A 46 -5.67 3.44 -13.42
C ASP A 46 -4.61 3.15 -12.36
N PRO A 47 -4.12 4.17 -11.63
CA PRO A 47 -3.15 3.98 -10.56
C PRO A 47 -3.76 3.18 -9.41
N GLU A 48 -2.90 2.48 -8.67
CA GLU A 48 -3.29 1.76 -7.46
C GLU A 48 -2.67 2.41 -6.24
N GLU A 49 -3.49 2.66 -5.22
CA GLU A 49 -3.05 3.18 -3.93
C GLU A 49 -3.41 2.19 -2.83
N ARG A 50 -2.49 1.95 -1.91
CA ARG A 50 -2.74 1.03 -0.80
C ARG A 50 -2.02 1.44 0.48
N ILE A 51 -2.56 0.99 1.60
CA ILE A 51 -1.90 1.01 2.90
C ILE A 51 -1.59 -0.42 3.32
N GLN A 52 -0.36 -0.67 3.74
CA GLN A 52 0.06 -1.94 4.32
C GLN A 52 0.38 -1.77 5.80
N ILE A 53 -0.12 -2.69 6.61
CA ILE A 53 0.27 -2.80 8.03
C ILE A 53 1.29 -3.91 8.12
N LEU A 54 2.53 -3.55 8.44
CA LEU A 54 3.62 -4.49 8.66
C LEU A 54 3.93 -4.60 10.15
N MET A 55 4.13 -5.82 10.62
CA MET A 55 4.60 -6.09 11.98
C MET A 55 5.95 -6.78 11.93
N GLY A 56 6.89 -6.27 12.72
CA GLY A 56 8.17 -6.91 12.95
C GLY A 56 8.04 -8.10 13.90
N SER A 57 8.72 -9.19 13.58
CA SER A 57 8.95 -10.30 14.50
C SER A 57 10.35 -10.27 15.09
N SER A 58 10.55 -11.07 16.14
CA SER A 58 11.81 -11.16 16.88
C SER A 58 13.01 -11.60 16.04
N ASP A 59 12.79 -12.16 14.85
CA ASP A 59 13.81 -12.55 13.88
C ASP A 59 14.21 -11.42 12.92
N SER A 60 13.80 -10.18 13.18
CA SER A 60 14.04 -9.01 12.31
C SER A 60 13.39 -9.11 10.93
N SER A 61 12.41 -9.98 10.75
CA SER A 61 11.57 -10.00 9.54
C SER A 61 10.35 -9.10 9.71
N LEU A 62 9.87 -8.53 8.60
CA LEU A 62 8.62 -7.78 8.53
C LEU A 62 7.59 -8.64 7.81
N VAL A 63 6.41 -8.78 8.42
CA VAL A 63 5.28 -9.50 7.82
C VAL A 63 4.15 -8.52 7.58
N VAL A 64 3.65 -8.48 6.34
CA VAL A 64 2.41 -7.78 6.01
C VAL A 64 1.25 -8.50 6.68
N LYS A 65 0.60 -7.84 7.63
CA LYS A 65 -0.59 -8.36 8.31
C LYS A 65 -1.87 -8.05 7.57
N GLU A 66 -1.93 -6.88 6.95
CA GLU A 66 -3.10 -6.38 6.28
C GLU A 66 -2.70 -5.43 5.16
N THR A 67 -3.52 -5.38 4.12
CA THR A 67 -3.41 -4.42 3.03
C THR A 67 -4.80 -3.88 2.75
N LEU A 68 -4.92 -2.56 2.70
CA LEU A 68 -6.15 -1.83 2.42
C LEU A 68 -5.96 -1.05 1.12
N GLU A 69 -6.82 -1.28 0.13
CA GLU A 69 -6.78 -0.57 -1.15
C GLU A 69 -7.63 0.70 -1.11
N ILE A 70 -7.02 1.82 -1.48
CA ILE A 70 -7.70 3.11 -1.58
C ILE A 70 -8.46 3.15 -2.91
N GLY A 71 -9.70 3.64 -2.87
CA GLY A 71 -10.65 3.60 -3.98
C GLY A 71 -11.45 2.30 -4.09
N LYS A 72 -10.99 1.19 -3.48
CA LYS A 72 -11.72 -0.11 -3.47
C LYS A 72 -12.26 -0.48 -2.10
N ASP A 73 -11.40 -0.55 -1.07
CA ASP A 73 -11.81 -0.88 0.31
C ASP A 73 -12.24 0.38 1.06
N HIS A 74 -11.52 1.46 0.85
CA HIS A 74 -11.78 2.76 1.47
C HIS A 74 -11.82 3.87 0.43
N PRO A 75 -12.72 4.86 0.54
CA PRO A 75 -12.86 5.92 -0.45
C PRO A 75 -11.67 6.89 -0.49
N SER A 76 -10.88 6.99 0.59
CA SER A 76 -9.73 7.89 0.69
C SER A 76 -8.69 7.38 1.68
N LEU A 77 -7.46 7.91 1.58
CA LEU A 77 -6.38 7.67 2.53
C LEU A 77 -6.82 8.02 3.98
N GLU A 78 -7.48 9.16 4.18
CA GLU A 78 -7.98 9.58 5.48
C GLU A 78 -8.98 8.58 6.06
N SER A 79 -9.92 8.10 5.24
CA SER A 79 -10.91 7.11 5.68
C SER A 79 -10.26 5.78 6.08
N ALA A 80 -9.21 5.36 5.38
CA ALA A 80 -8.46 4.17 5.74
C ALA A 80 -7.67 4.36 7.05
N LEU A 81 -7.07 5.53 7.26
CA LEU A 81 -6.36 5.85 8.49
C LEU A 81 -7.29 5.90 9.71
N ASP A 82 -8.45 6.55 9.58
CA ASP A 82 -9.47 6.59 10.64
C ASP A 82 -9.98 5.18 10.96
N PHE A 83 -10.15 4.34 9.94
CA PHE A 83 -10.49 2.94 10.13
C PHE A 83 -9.40 2.18 10.90
N ILE A 84 -8.12 2.35 10.56
CA ILE A 84 -7.03 1.68 11.28
C ILE A 84 -7.01 2.13 12.74
N LYS A 85 -7.09 3.43 13.01
CA LYS A 85 -7.12 3.99 14.37
C LYS A 85 -8.29 3.48 15.20
N THR A 86 -9.45 3.30 14.58
CA THR A 86 -10.67 2.86 15.28
C THR A 86 -10.73 1.34 15.44
N SER A 87 -10.35 0.59 14.42
CA SER A 87 -10.48 -0.87 14.39
C SER A 87 -9.34 -1.60 15.11
N LYS A 88 -8.17 -0.96 15.20
CA LYS A 88 -6.95 -1.57 15.75
C LYS A 88 -6.23 -0.58 16.68
N PRO A 89 -6.87 -0.17 17.80
CA PRO A 89 -6.25 0.72 18.77
C PRO A 89 -4.97 0.13 19.37
N ASP A 90 -4.86 -1.20 19.43
CA ASP A 90 -3.69 -1.94 19.94
C ASP A 90 -2.41 -1.75 19.10
N LEU A 91 -2.49 -1.08 17.94
CA LEU A 91 -1.32 -0.76 17.11
C LEU A 91 -0.66 0.58 17.49
N PHE A 92 -1.24 1.31 18.43
CA PHE A 92 -0.87 2.68 18.78
C PHE A 92 -0.45 2.79 20.26
N ASN A 93 0.50 3.69 20.55
CA ASN A 93 0.99 4.00 21.90
C ASN A 93 0.16 5.07 22.62
#